data_AF-A0A0F9JMR7-F1
#
_entry.id   AF-A0A0F9JMR7-F1
#
_cell.length_a   1.000
_cell.length_b   1.000
_cell.length_c   1.000
_cell.angle_alpha   90.00
_cell.angle_beta   90.00
_cell.angle_gamma   90.00
#
_symmetry.space_group_name_H-M   'P 1'
#
loop_
_entity.id
_entity.type
_entity.pdbx_description
1 polymer ?
#
loop_
_entity_poly.entity_id
_entity_poly.type
_entity_poly.pdbx_seq_one_letter_code
_entity_poly.pdbx_strand_id
1 'polypeptide(L)' 'AYATAAAKAFFKSGAKMSLNEIVTESLKIAASICIYTNENIIVEEITCENRKKN' A
#
# COMPACT_ATOMS: atom_id res chain seq x y z
N ALA A 1 7.50 -1.65 9.12
CA ALA A 1 8.65 -0.94 8.51
C ALA A 1 8.73 -1.19 6.99
N TYR A 2 8.75 -2.43 6.51
CA TYR A 2 8.97 -2.77 5.09
C TYR A 2 7.88 -2.29 4.13
N ALA A 3 6.61 -2.61 4.37
CA ALA A 3 5.51 -2.17 3.49
C ALA A 3 5.45 -0.63 3.38
N THR A 4 5.52 0.07 4.50
CA THR A 4 5.51 1.55 4.51
C THR A 4 6.73 2.14 3.79
N ALA A 5 7.90 1.52 3.90
CA ALA A 5 9.11 1.97 3.19
C ALA A 5 8.99 1.75 1.67
N ALA A 6 8.51 0.58 1.25
CA ALA A 6 8.22 0.27 -0.15
C ALA A 6 7.20 1.25 -0.75
N ALA A 7 6.09 1.49 -0.04
CA ALA A 7 5.06 2.44 -0.48
C ALA A 7 5.64 3.85 -0.67
N LYS A 8 6.42 4.34 0.30
CA LYS A 8 7.11 5.63 0.19
C LYS A 8 8.08 5.68 -1.00
N ALA A 9 8.77 4.57 -1.29
CA ALA A 9 9.67 4.49 -2.44
C ALA A 9 8.90 4.58 -3.76
N PHE A 10 7.78 3.86 -3.91
CA PHE A 10 6.91 3.94 -5.09
C PHE A 10 6.33 5.34 -5.31
N PHE A 11 5.88 6.00 -4.24
CA PHE A 11 5.42 7.39 -4.32
C PHE A 11 6.53 8.34 -4.77
N LYS A 12 7.74 8.19 -4.22
CA LYS A 12 8.88 9.06 -4.55
C LYS A 12 9.46 8.80 -5.93
N SER A 13 9.38 7.58 -6.45
CA SER A 13 9.90 7.24 -7.77
C SER A 13 9.02 7.76 -8.91
N GLY A 14 7.81 8.25 -8.60
CA GLY A 14 6.85 8.67 -9.62
C GLY A 14 6.25 7.48 -10.39
N ALA A 15 6.15 6.31 -9.74
CA ALA A 15 5.56 5.12 -10.35
C ALA A 15 4.13 5.42 -10.83
N LYS A 16 3.81 5.00 -12.06
CA LYS A 16 2.45 5.10 -12.64
C LYS A 16 1.58 3.94 -12.15
N MET A 17 1.32 3.93 -10.84
CA MET A 17 0.52 2.92 -10.17
C MET A 17 -0.63 3.60 -9.42
N SER A 18 -1.79 2.96 -9.39
CA SER A 18 -2.90 3.33 -8.52
C SER A 18 -2.54 3.13 -7.04
N LEU A 19 -3.31 3.73 -6.14
CA LEU A 19 -3.12 3.56 -4.70
C LEU A 19 -3.26 2.10 -4.27
N ASN A 20 -4.23 1.38 -4.85
CA ASN A 20 -4.46 -0.04 -4.60
C ASN A 20 -3.22 -0.88 -4.99
N GLU A 21 -2.65 -0.63 -6.18
CA GLU A 21 -1.44 -1.32 -6.64
C GLU A 21 -0.24 -1.00 -5.76
N ILE A 22 -0.04 0.26 -5.36
CA ILE A 22 1.06 0.65 -4.47
C ILE A 22 0.95 -0.09 -3.13
N VAL A 23 -0.24 -0.14 -2.54
CA VAL A 23 -0.47 -0.84 -1.26
C VAL A 23 -0.24 -2.35 -1.42
N THR A 24 -0.80 -2.95 -2.48
CA THR A 24 -0.68 -4.39 -2.75
C THR A 24 0.78 -4.80 -2.96
N GLU A 25 1.53 -4.11 -3.81
CA GLU A 25 2.93 -4.44 -4.09
C GLU A 25 3.83 -4.18 -2.87
N SER A 26 3.52 -3.14 -2.09
CA SER A 26 4.24 -2.88 -0.84
C SER A 26 4.04 -3.98 0.20
N LEU A 27 2.83 -4.54 0.29
CA LEU A 27 2.51 -5.66 1.18
C LEU A 27 3.16 -6.96 0.70
N LYS A 28 3.24 -7.20 -0.62
CA LYS A 28 3.99 -8.34 -1.18
C LYS A 28 5.49 -8.26 -0.85
N ILE A 29 6.10 -7.07 -0.95
CA ILE A 29 7.50 -6.87 -0.54
C ILE A 29 7.67 -7.13 0.97
N ALA A 30 6.69 -6.76 1.78
CA ALA A 30 6.74 -7.10 3.20
C ALA A 30 6.63 -8.61 3.42
N ALA A 31 5.73 -9.30 2.72
CA ALA A 31 5.57 -10.76 2.81
C ALA A 31 6.83 -11.53 2.42
N SER A 32 7.60 -11.05 1.44
CA SER A 32 8.82 -11.73 0.99
C SER A 32 10.02 -11.58 1.95
N ILE A 33 9.98 -10.64 2.89
CA ILE A 33 11.09 -10.33 3.80
C ILE A 33 10.72 -10.59 5.28
N CYS A 34 9.44 -10.43 5.64
CA CYS A 34 8.96 -10.47 7.02
C CYS A 34 8.32 -11.82 7.35
N ILE A 35 8.93 -12.59 8.25
CA ILE A 35 8.43 -13.92 8.67
C ILE A 35 7.00 -13.93 9.24
N TYR A 36 6.51 -12.76 9.68
CA TYR A 36 5.18 -12.60 10.28
C TYR A 36 4.10 -12.16 9.29
N THR A 37 4.47 -11.94 8.03
CA THR A 37 3.55 -11.50 6.97
C THR A 37 3.58 -12.54 5.87
N ASN A 38 2.41 -13.05 5.49
CA ASN A 38 2.28 -14.02 4.40
C ASN A 38 1.86 -13.33 3.09
N GLU A 39 1.80 -14.09 2.00
CA GLU A 39 1.45 -13.59 0.67
C GLU A 39 -0.07 -13.54 0.39
N ASN A 40 -0.91 -13.98 1.33
CA ASN A 40 -2.36 -13.91 1.19
C ASN A 40 -2.87 -12.52 1.61
N ILE A 41 -2.81 -11.57 0.67
CA ILE A 41 -3.13 -10.16 0.90
C ILE A 41 -4.56 -9.85 0.44
N ILE A 42 -5.34 -9.20 1.32
CA ILE A 42 -6.64 -8.60 1.00
C ILE A 42 -6.50 -7.09 1.15
N VAL A 43 -6.86 -6.33 0.12
CA VAL A 43 -6.85 -4.86 0.13
C VAL A 43 -8.26 -4.35 -0.04
N GLU A 44 -8.72 -3.58 0.94
CA GLU A 44 -10.00 -2.89 0.90
C GLU A 44 -9.76 -1.40 0.63
N GLU A 45 -10.62 -0.81 -0.20
CA GLU A 45 -10.55 0.61 -0.56
C GLU A 45 -11.79 1.33 -0.07
N ILE A 46 -11.57 2.49 0.56
CA ILE A 46 -12.64 3.36 1.03
C ILE A 46 -12.48 4.70 0.33
N THR A 47 -13.50 5.11 -0.39
CA THR A 47 -13.55 6.44 -0.99
C THR A 47 -13.81 7.47 0.10
N CYS A 48 -13.05 8.56 0.08
CA CYS A 48 -13.33 9.70 0.94
C CYS A 48 -14.53 10.46 0.38
N GLU A 49 -15.72 10.19 0.92
CA GLU A 49 -16.86 11.07 0.71
C GLU A 49 -16.63 12.39 1.46
N ASN A 50 -16.94 13.50 0.79
CA ASN A 50 -16.73 14.85 1.31
C ASN A 50 -17.39 14.99 2.70
N ARG A 51 -16.58 14.93 3.77
CA ARG A 51 -17.00 15.43 5.09
C ARG A 51 -17.32 16.90 4.89
N LYS A 52 -18.62 17.22 4.79
CA LYS A 52 -19.10 18.61 4.85
C LYS A 52 -18.47 19.23 6.09
N LYS A 53 -17.48 20.09 5.87
CA LYS A 53 -16.99 20.99 6.91
C LYS A 53 -18.16 21.97 7.15
N ASN A 54 -18.91 21.73 8.20
CA ASN A 54 -19.81 22.74 8.77
C ASN A 54 -18.97 23.92 9.27
#